data_AF-A0ABD3BYK5-F1
#
_entry.id   AF-A0ABD3BYK5-F1
#
_cell.length_a   1.000
_cell.length_b   1.000
_cell.length_c   1.000
_cell.angle_alpha   90.00
_cell.angle_beta   90.00
_cell.angle_gamma   90.00
#
_symmetry.space_group_name_H-M   'P 1'
#
loop_
_entity.id
_entity.type
_entity.pdbx_description
1 polymer ?
#
loop_
_entity_poly.entity_id
_entity_poly.type
_entity_poly.pdbx_seq_one_letter_code
_entity_poly.pdbx_strand_id
1 'polypeptide(L)'
;MFGRAPKKSDNTKYYEILGVSKNASPNDLKKAYHKLAIRNHPDKGGDPEKFKEIAQAYEVLNNPEKRGIYDQCGEDALKERTGGGGGGPSRGRRQRRGEDLFHPLKVN
;
A
#
# COMPACT_ATOMS: atom_id res chain seq x y z
N MET A 1 -13.92 0.85 30.52
CA MET A 1 -13.21 2.11 30.19
C MET A 1 -12.52 1.92 28.84
N PHE A 2 -13.05 2.46 27.74
CA PHE A 2 -12.33 2.57 26.47
C PHE A 2 -12.64 3.95 25.89
N GLY A 3 -11.75 4.91 26.18
CA GLY A 3 -11.82 6.25 25.64
C GLY A 3 -11.71 6.19 24.13
N ARG A 4 -12.82 6.41 23.42
CA ARG A 4 -12.83 6.72 22.00
C ARG A 4 -12.12 8.06 21.84
N ALA A 5 -10.85 7.98 21.44
CA ALA A 5 -10.04 9.14 21.14
C ALA A 5 -10.69 9.97 20.01
N PRO A 6 -10.55 11.31 20.07
CA PRO A 6 -11.18 12.21 19.11
C PRO A 6 -10.64 11.96 17.71
N LYS A 7 -11.54 11.89 16.72
CA LYS A 7 -11.21 11.89 15.29
C LYS A 7 -10.27 13.07 15.02
N LYS A 8 -8.98 12.82 14.83
CA LYS A 8 -7.98 13.83 14.51
C LYS A 8 -7.58 13.68 13.05
N SER A 9 -7.73 14.80 12.35
CA SER A 9 -6.96 15.32 11.22
C SER A 9 -6.43 14.30 10.22
N ASP A 10 -6.75 14.49 8.95
CA ASP A 10 -6.42 13.61 7.82
C ASP A 10 -4.91 13.29 7.68
N ASN A 11 -4.04 14.06 8.33
CA ASN A 11 -2.58 13.88 8.40
C ASN A 11 -2.09 12.88 9.49
N THR A 12 -2.97 12.41 10.39
CA THR A 12 -2.61 11.40 11.40
C THR A 12 -3.03 9.99 11.01
N LYS A 13 -3.80 9.85 9.93
CA LYS A 13 -4.46 8.59 9.57
C LYS A 13 -3.50 7.47 9.22
N TYR A 14 -2.41 7.73 8.49
CA TYR A 14 -1.39 6.70 8.22
C TYR A 14 -0.66 6.23 9.47
N TYR A 15 -0.44 7.12 10.43
CA TYR A 15 0.15 6.76 11.72
C TYR A 15 -0.83 5.90 12.54
N GLU A 16 -2.12 6.22 12.52
CA GLU A 16 -3.17 5.43 13.19
C GLU A 16 -3.37 4.04 12.55
N ILE A 17 -3.33 3.94 11.21
CA ILE A 17 -3.42 2.65 10.50
C ILE A 17 -2.28 1.72 10.88
N LEU A 18 -1.05 2.23 10.97
CA LEU A 18 0.10 1.46 11.44
C LEU A 18 0.10 1.27 12.96
N GLY A 19 -0.72 2.00 13.71
CA GLY A 19 -0.74 1.97 15.17
C GLY A 19 0.54 2.52 15.80
N VAL A 20 1.20 3.46 15.12
CA VAL A 20 2.48 4.05 15.52
C VAL A 20 2.32 5.52 15.86
N SER A 21 3.21 6.04 16.71
CA SER A 21 3.24 7.47 17.00
C SER A 21 3.81 8.26 15.81
N LYS A 22 3.40 9.53 15.67
CA LYS A 22 3.99 10.48 14.71
C LYS A 22 5.51 10.67 14.88
N ASN A 23 6.06 10.37 16.05
CA ASN A 23 7.50 10.39 16.30
C ASN A 23 8.18 9.02 16.10
N ALA A 24 7.49 8.04 15.50
CA ALA A 24 8.04 6.69 15.31
C ALA A 24 9.26 6.72 14.39
N SER A 25 10.26 5.91 14.75
CA SER A 25 11.43 5.67 13.91
C SER A 25 11.07 4.78 12.71
N PRO A 26 11.84 4.84 11.60
CA PRO A 26 11.62 3.97 10.44
C PRO A 26 11.68 2.48 10.80
N ASN A 27 12.47 2.14 11.82
CA ASN A 27 12.56 0.78 12.34
C ASN A 27 11.24 0.31 13.00
N ASP A 28 10.54 1.21 13.70
CA ASP A 28 9.22 0.93 14.28
C ASP A 28 8.13 0.85 13.21
N LEU A 29 8.18 1.72 12.19
CA LEU A 29 7.28 1.66 11.04
C LEU A 29 7.36 0.30 10.35
N LYS A 30 8.58 -0.19 10.10
CA LYS A 30 8.82 -1.49 9.47
C LYS A 30 8.29 -2.65 10.33
N LYS A 31 8.53 -2.62 11.63
CA LYS A 31 8.04 -3.64 12.57
C LYS A 31 6.51 -3.66 12.64
N ALA A 32 5.88 -2.49 12.71
CA ALA A 32 4.43 -2.36 12.75
C ALA A 32 3.77 -2.87 11.45
N TYR A 33 4.30 -2.43 10.30
CA TYR A 33 3.88 -2.90 8.99
C TYR A 33 3.93 -4.42 8.88
N HIS A 34 5.05 -5.04 9.27
CA HIS A 34 5.21 -6.50 9.15
C HIS A 34 4.19 -7.27 10.00
N LYS A 35 3.94 -6.82 11.24
CA LYS A 35 2.93 -7.43 12.12
C LYS A 35 1.52 -7.31 11.56
N LEU A 36 1.17 -6.14 11.03
CA LEU A 36 -0.15 -5.87 10.46
C LEU A 36 -0.36 -6.58 9.12
N ALA A 37 0.67 -6.68 8.29
CA ALA A 37 0.68 -7.40 7.02
C ALA A 37 0.36 -8.88 7.23
N ILE A 38 1.01 -9.53 8.20
CA ILE A 38 0.75 -10.95 8.52
C ILE A 38 -0.67 -11.14 9.06
N ARG A 39 -1.17 -10.18 9.86
CA ARG A 39 -2.49 -10.25 10.49
C ARG A 39 -3.63 -10.01 9.50
N ASN A 40 -3.43 -9.12 8.53
CA ASN A 40 -4.43 -8.78 7.51
C ASN A 40 -4.16 -9.47 6.16
N HIS A 41 -3.28 -10.48 6.12
CA HIS A 41 -2.97 -11.18 4.88
C HIS A 41 -4.21 -11.93 4.35
N PRO A 42 -4.57 -11.78 3.06
CA PRO A 42 -5.78 -12.40 2.51
C PRO A 42 -5.77 -13.93 2.59
N ASP A 43 -4.58 -14.55 2.51
CA ASP A 43 -4.40 -16.01 2.65
C ASP A 43 -4.78 -16.52 4.06
N LYS A 44 -4.69 -15.67 5.08
CA LYS A 44 -5.06 -16.00 6.46
C LYS A 44 -6.50 -15.56 6.80
N GLY A 45 -7.28 -15.16 5.80
CA GLY A 45 -8.65 -14.63 5.98
C GLY A 45 -8.71 -13.17 6.43
N GLY A 46 -7.64 -12.39 6.18
CA GLY A 46 -7.61 -10.96 6.46
C GLY A 46 -8.27 -10.11 5.37
N ASP A 47 -8.55 -8.84 5.68
CA ASP A 47 -9.17 -7.90 4.76
C ASP A 47 -8.12 -7.33 3.77
N PRO A 48 -8.27 -7.57 2.45
CA PRO A 48 -7.33 -7.03 1.45
C PRO A 48 -7.39 -5.50 1.37
N GLU A 49 -8.53 -4.88 1.72
CA GLU A 49 -8.67 -3.43 1.78
C GLU A 49 -7.78 -2.83 2.88
N LYS A 50 -7.85 -3.39 4.10
CA LYS A 50 -6.99 -2.97 5.20
C LYS A 50 -5.51 -3.17 4.87
N PHE A 51 -5.17 -4.28 4.21
CA PHE A 51 -3.80 -4.54 3.78
C PHE A 51 -3.29 -3.45 2.83
N LYS A 52 -4.10 -3.02 1.86
CA LYS A 52 -3.75 -1.90 0.96
C LYS A 52 -3.54 -0.61 1.74
N GLU A 53 -4.41 -0.28 2.69
CA GLU A 53 -4.27 0.91 3.53
C GLU A 53 -2.97 0.87 4.36
N ILE A 54 -2.65 -0.28 4.95
CA ILE A 54 -1.41 -0.51 5.71
C ILE A 54 -0.16 -0.35 4.83
N ALA A 55 -0.19 -0.90 3.61
CA ALA A 55 0.91 -0.79 2.66
C ALA A 55 1.12 0.67 2.20
N GLN A 56 0.04 1.37 1.88
CA GLN A 56 0.08 2.76 1.46
C GLN A 56 0.60 3.66 2.59
N ALA A 57 0.14 3.45 3.83
CA ALA A 57 0.62 4.17 5.00
C ALA A 57 2.14 4.00 5.20
N TYR A 58 2.62 2.76 5.11
CA TYR A 58 4.06 2.48 5.25
C TYR A 58 4.87 3.11 4.13
N GLU A 59 4.41 3.05 2.88
CA GLU A 59 5.14 3.60 1.73
C GLU A 59 5.35 5.12 1.85
N VAL A 60 4.36 5.82 2.39
CA VAL A 60 4.39 7.27 2.60
C VAL A 60 5.29 7.62 3.79
N LEU A 61 5.08 6.95 4.92
CA LEU A 61 5.78 7.29 6.17
C LEU A 61 7.26 6.85 6.18
N ASN A 62 7.60 5.79 5.43
CA ASN A 62 8.97 5.29 5.31
C ASN A 62 9.85 6.21 4.43
N ASN A 63 9.25 6.96 3.50
CA ASN A 63 9.99 7.89 2.64
C ASN A 63 9.95 9.30 3.22
N PRO A 64 11.09 9.91 3.58
CA PRO A 64 11.11 11.24 4.19
C PRO A 64 10.49 12.32 3.28
N GLU A 65 10.66 12.20 1.95
CA GLU A 65 10.05 13.11 0.98
C GLU A 65 8.52 12.98 0.93
N LYS A 66 8.01 11.75 0.80
CA LYS A 66 6.55 11.49 0.79
C LYS A 66 5.92 11.85 2.13
N ARG A 67 6.62 11.59 3.23
CA ARG A 67 6.22 11.98 4.58
C ARG A 67 6.11 13.49 4.71
N GLY A 68 7.09 14.24 4.23
CA GLY A 68 7.02 15.70 4.19
C GLY A 68 5.82 16.22 3.40
N ILE A 69 5.55 15.64 2.23
CA ILE A 69 4.39 15.98 1.40
C ILE A 69 3.08 15.64 2.12
N TYR A 70 3.00 14.49 2.79
CA TYR A 70 1.82 14.07 3.55
C TYR A 70 1.58 14.96 4.78
N ASP A 71 2.64 15.31 5.52
CA ASP A 71 2.56 16.23 6.66
C ASP A 71 2.20 17.67 6.23
N GLN A 72 2.52 18.08 4.98
CA GLN A 72 2.22 19.43 4.45
C GLN A 72 0.90 19.54 3.68
N CYS A 73 0.49 18.51 2.93
CA CYS A 73 -0.67 18.54 2.03
C CYS A 73 -1.78 17.54 2.39
N GLY A 74 -1.54 16.61 3.33
CA GLY A 74 -2.52 15.60 3.76
C GLY A 74 -2.84 14.51 2.75
N GLU A 75 -3.88 13.71 3.07
CA GLU A 75 -4.32 12.58 2.23
C GLU A 75 -4.74 13.02 0.82
N ASP A 76 -5.19 14.27 0.65
CA ASP A 76 -5.76 14.75 -0.62
C ASP A 76 -4.72 14.82 -1.75
N ALA A 77 -3.52 15.33 -1.46
CA ALA A 77 -2.40 15.35 -2.41
C ALA A 77 -1.89 13.95 -2.78
N LEU A 78 -2.07 12.98 -1.88
CA LEU A 78 -1.68 11.60 -2.15
C LEU A 78 -2.77 10.84 -2.91
N LYS A 79 -4.05 11.15 -2.67
CA LYS A 79 -5.19 10.54 -3.36
C LYS A 79 -5.24 10.94 -4.84
N GLU A 80 -4.75 12.14 -5.18
CA GLU A 80 -4.62 12.57 -6.58
C GLU A 80 -3.48 11.83 -7.32
N ARG A 81 -2.40 11.43 -6.63
CA ARG A 81 -1.33 10.58 -7.19
C ARG A 81 -1.56 9.08 -7.06
N THR A 82 -2.43 8.65 -6.16
CA THR A 82 -2.79 7.24 -5.90
C THR A 82 -4.25 6.94 -6.29
N GLY A 83 -4.83 7.74 -7.18
CA GLY A 83 -6.13 7.51 -7.83
C GLY A 83 -6.09 6.52 -8.99
N GLY A 84 -5.11 5.60 -9.00
CA GLY A 84 -4.88 4.63 -10.09
C GLY A 84 -4.89 3.20 -9.59
N GLY A 85 -5.99 2.76 -8.97
CA GLY A 85 -6.04 1.45 -8.32
C GLY A 85 -7.44 0.84 -8.17
N GLY A 86 -8.32 1.05 -9.14
CA GLY A 86 -9.62 0.39 -9.22
C GLY A 86 -10.05 0.24 -10.67
N GLY A 87 -9.93 -0.97 -11.21
CA GLY A 87 -10.18 -1.26 -12.62
C GLY A 87 -11.60 -0.94 -13.08
N GLY A 88 -11.68 -0.39 -14.31
CA GLY A 88 -12.84 -0.47 -15.18
C GLY A 88 -12.47 -1.29 -16.43
N PRO A 89 -13.38 -2.15 -16.95
CA PRO A 89 -13.03 -3.26 -17.84
C PRO A 89 -12.95 -2.86 -19.33
N SER A 90 -12.09 -3.57 -20.07
CA SER A 90 -12.26 -3.96 -21.47
C SER A 90 -12.67 -2.89 -22.51
N ARG A 91 -11.74 -2.55 -23.41
CA ARG A 91 -11.80 -2.88 -24.86
C ARG A 91 -10.72 -2.12 -25.63
N GLY A 92 -9.62 -2.82 -25.91
CA GLY A 92 -8.50 -2.30 -26.69
C GLY A 92 -7.71 -3.40 -27.40
N ARG A 93 -8.41 -4.21 -28.21
CA ARG A 93 -7.98 -4.79 -29.50
C ARG A 93 -6.48 -5.11 -29.70
N ARG A 94 -6.21 -6.39 -30.02
CA ARG A 94 -5.10 -6.99 -30.84
C ARG A 94 -4.46 -8.13 -30.05
N GLN A 95 -4.12 -9.30 -30.58
CA GLN A 95 -4.30 -10.00 -31.85
C GLN A 95 -3.88 -11.45 -31.52
N ARG A 96 -4.33 -12.40 -32.33
CA ARG A 96 -4.13 -13.84 -32.24
C ARG A 96 -2.66 -14.30 -32.28
N ARG A 97 -2.48 -15.60 -31.94
CA ARG A 97 -1.37 -16.54 -32.24
C ARG A 97 -0.21 -16.47 -31.24
N GLY A 98 0.17 -17.51 -30.50
CA GLY A 98 0.10 -18.94 -30.80
C GLY A 98 1.29 -19.32 -31.66
N GLU A 99 2.49 -19.36 -31.09
CA GLU A 99 3.63 -20.14 -31.58
C GLU A 99 4.51 -20.56 -30.39
N ASP A 100 4.59 -21.88 -30.21
CA ASP A 100 5.49 -22.63 -29.35
C ASP A 100 6.96 -22.29 -29.65
N LEU A 101 7.66 -21.67 -28.70
CA LEU A 101 9.13 -21.56 -28.73
C LEU A 101 9.75 -22.83 -28.12
N PHE A 102 9.55 -23.95 -28.79
CA PHE A 102 10.34 -25.17 -28.58
C PHE A 102 11.77 -24.85 -29.04
N HIS A 103 12.71 -24.81 -28.09
CA HIS A 103 14.13 -24.60 -28.37
C HIS A 103 14.81 -25.97 -28.59
N PRO A 104 15.19 -26.36 -29.83
CA PRO A 104 16.11 -27.47 -29.99
C PRO A 104 17.55 -26.96 -29.86
N LEU A 105 18.23 -27.46 -28.83
CA LEU A 105 19.68 -27.55 -28.74
C LEU A 105 20.24 -28.08 -30.08
N LYS A 106 21.22 -27.38 -30.66
CA LYS A 106 22.09 -27.97 -31.68
C LYS A 106 23.52 -27.90 -31.16
N VAL A 107 24.02 -29.09 -30.85
CA VAL A 107 25.44 -29.37 -30.67
C VAL A 107 26.09 -29.45 -32.06
N ASN A 108 27.38 -29.14 -32.07
CA ASN A 108 28.38 -29.32 -33.14
C ASN A 108 28.65 -28.13 -34.06
#